data_AF-A0A366GKW3-F1
#
_entry.id   AF-A0A366GKW3-F1
#
_cell.length_a   1.000
_cell.length_b   1.000
_cell.length_c   1.000
_cell.angle_alpha   90.00
_cell.angle_beta   90.00
_cell.angle_gamma   90.00
#
_symmetry.space_group_name_H-M   'P 1'
#
loop_
_entity.id
_entity.type
_entity.pdbx_description
1 polymer ?
#
loop_
_entity_poly.entity_id
_entity_poly.type
_entity_poly.pdbx_seq_one_letter_code
_entity_poly.pdbx_strand_id
1 'polypeptide(L)'
;MNHMYLFSVTKGVEKYPLHDEAQRTGGFVVSDTQFVVREVGLDPGQVITKVNEQYGVEVIVEPLTQELVASFSGTGLQEHIEQYWS
;
A
#
# COMPACT_ATOMS: atom_id res chain seq x y z
N MET A 1 -12.35 -12.57 -4.44
CA MET A 1 -11.02 -12.18 -4.93
C MET A 1 -10.50 -11.13 -3.96
N ASN A 2 -9.32 -11.34 -3.38
CA ASN A 2 -8.70 -10.31 -2.54
C ASN A 2 -8.24 -9.18 -3.46
N HIS A 3 -8.76 -7.97 -3.27
CA HIS A 3 -8.25 -6.81 -4.01
C HIS A 3 -7.05 -6.28 -3.23
N MET A 4 -5.94 -6.09 -3.91
CA MET A 4 -4.76 -5.45 -3.34
C MET A 4 -4.53 -4.13 -4.06
N TYR A 5 -4.01 -3.15 -3.33
CA TYR A 5 -3.77 -1.81 -3.85
C TYR A 5 -2.37 -1.37 -3.45
N LEU A 6 -1.71 -0.67 -4.38
CA LEU A 6 -0.49 0.06 -4.07
C LEU A 6 -0.88 1.49 -3.67
N PHE A 7 -0.45 1.89 -2.48
CA PHE A 7 -0.55 3.26 -1.98
C PHE A 7 0.81 3.92 -2.14
N SER A 8 0.85 5.00 -2.93
CA SER A 8 2.05 5.79 -3.17
C SER A 8 1.89 7.18 -2.58
N VAL A 9 2.74 7.54 -1.61
CA VAL A 9 2.72 8.84 -0.96
C VAL A 9 3.57 9.82 -1.77
N THR A 10 2.94 10.84 -2.34
CA THR A 10 3.59 11.82 -3.23
C THR A 10 4.01 13.10 -2.53
N LYS A 11 3.48 13.38 -1.34
CA LYS A 11 3.77 14.60 -0.58
C LYS A 11 3.71 14.35 0.92
N GLY A 12 4.60 15.01 1.67
CA GLY A 12 4.59 14.98 3.14
C GLY A 12 5.08 13.66 3.74
N VAL A 13 5.80 12.84 2.96
CA VAL A 13 6.36 11.54 3.38
C VAL A 13 7.14 11.62 4.69
N GLU A 14 7.88 12.72 4.92
CA GLU A 14 8.64 12.97 6.15
C GLU A 14 7.78 12.97 7.43
N LYS A 15 6.46 13.16 7.29
CA LYS A 15 5.48 13.17 8.38
C LYS A 15 4.63 11.90 8.44
N TYR A 16 4.81 10.97 7.50
CA TYR A 16 3.98 9.78 7.38
C TYR A 16 4.73 8.52 7.82
N PRO A 17 4.31 7.87 8.91
CA PRO A 17 4.96 6.66 9.39
C PRO A 17 4.52 5.43 8.58
N LEU A 18 5.12 5.22 7.40
CA LEU A 18 4.73 4.13 6.48
C LEU A 18 4.76 2.74 7.12
N HIS A 19 5.79 2.44 7.93
CA HIS A 19 5.91 1.14 8.57
C HIS A 19 4.78 0.86 9.57
N ASP A 20 4.38 1.86 10.36
CA ASP A 20 3.29 1.72 11.32
C ASP A 20 1.93 1.55 10.62
N GLU A 21 1.68 2.30 9.53
CA GLU A 21 0.41 2.16 8.80
C GLU A 21 0.33 0.83 8.04
N ALA A 22 1.42 0.39 7.41
CA ALA A 22 1.48 -0.92 6.79
C ALA A 22 1.16 -2.03 7.81
N GLN A 23 1.78 -2.00 9.01
CA GLN A 23 1.45 -2.96 10.07
C GLN A 23 -0.01 -2.88 10.51
N ARG A 24 -0.55 -1.68 10.69
CA ARG A 24 -1.93 -1.45 11.16
C ARG A 24 -2.98 -1.90 10.15
N THR A 25 -2.67 -1.78 8.86
CA THR A 25 -3.57 -2.17 7.75
C THR A 25 -3.33 -3.60 7.27
N GLY A 26 -2.38 -4.34 7.86
CA GLY A 26 -1.97 -5.65 7.37
C GLY A 26 -1.32 -5.59 5.98
N GLY A 27 -0.81 -4.41 5.61
CA GLY A 27 -0.08 -4.14 4.40
C GLY A 27 1.43 -4.35 4.54
N PHE A 28 2.13 -4.16 3.42
CA PHE A 28 3.56 -4.38 3.28
C PHE A 28 4.22 -3.13 2.72
N VAL A 29 5.33 -2.69 3.32
CA VAL A 29 6.11 -1.57 2.76
C VAL A 29 6.91 -2.05 1.55
N VAL A 30 6.77 -1.33 0.45
CA VAL A 30 7.46 -1.57 -0.82
C VAL A 30 8.72 -0.71 -0.90
N SER A 31 8.60 0.54 -0.49
CA SER A 31 9.67 1.55 -0.52
C SER A 31 9.39 2.64 0.51
N ASP A 32 10.30 3.61 0.65
CA ASP A 32 10.13 4.75 1.56
C ASP A 32 8.87 5.59 1.27
N THR A 33 8.26 5.44 0.09
CA THR A 33 7.06 6.19 -0.31
C THR A 33 5.90 5.30 -0.69
N GLN A 34 6.05 3.97 -0.69
CA GLN A 34 5.03 3.06 -1.20
C GLN A 34 4.78 1.88 -0.28
N PHE A 35 3.51 1.49 -0.16
CA PHE A 35 3.09 0.30 0.56
C PHE A 35 1.89 -0.36 -0.10
N VAL A 36 1.81 -1.68 -0.02
CA VAL A 36 0.70 -2.48 -0.54
C VAL A 36 -0.25 -2.80 0.60
N VAL A 37 -1.55 -2.58 0.42
CA VAL A 37 -2.57 -3.00 1.39
C VAL A 37 -3.44 -4.05 0.75
N ARG A 38 -3.72 -5.10 1.52
CA ARG A 38 -4.76 -6.07 1.20
C ARG A 38 -6.11 -5.49 1.64
N GLU A 39 -7.05 -5.35 0.72
CA GLU A 39 -8.39 -4.93 1.06
C GLU A 39 -9.08 -6.03 1.87
N VAL A 40 -9.16 -5.83 3.19
CA VAL A 40 -10.04 -6.60 4.06
C VAL A 40 -11.13 -5.66 4.57
N GLY A 41 -12.09 -5.34 3.70
CA GLY A 41 -13.24 -4.52 4.05
C GLY A 41 -12.97 -3.02 4.28
N LEU A 42 -11.89 -2.49 3.72
CA LEU A 42 -11.56 -1.06 3.76
C LEU A 42 -11.72 -0.43 2.38
N ASP A 43 -12.59 0.57 2.26
CA ASP A 43 -12.69 1.35 1.03
C ASP A 43 -11.41 2.19 0.85
N PRO A 44 -10.71 2.09 -0.30
CA PRO A 44 -9.46 2.81 -0.53
C PRO A 44 -9.64 4.33 -0.47
N GLY A 45 -10.80 4.86 -0.88
CA GLY A 45 -11.12 6.29 -0.76
C GLY A 45 -11.14 6.76 0.69
N GLN A 46 -11.77 5.99 1.58
CA GLN A 46 -11.76 6.28 3.02
C GLN A 46 -10.37 6.23 3.65
N VAL A 47 -9.51 5.31 3.19
CA VAL A 47 -8.12 5.23 3.63
C VAL A 47 -7.37 6.48 3.21
N ILE A 48 -7.49 6.91 1.95
CA ILE A 48 -6.88 8.14 1.44
C ILE A 48 -7.33 9.35 2.26
N THR A 49 -8.64 9.52 2.48
CA THR A 49 -9.17 10.66 3.24
C THR A 49 -8.60 10.68 4.66
N LYS A 50 -8.63 9.56 5.38
CA LYS A 50 -8.09 9.49 6.75
C LYS A 50 -6.59 9.79 6.80
N VAL A 51 -5.82 9.21 5.88
CA VAL A 51 -4.37 9.41 5.82
C VAL A 51 -4.04 10.86 5.48
N ASN A 52 -4.76 11.47 4.54
CA ASN A 52 -4.61 12.88 4.19
C ASN A 52 -4.95 13.81 5.36
N GLU A 53 -6.07 13.57 6.05
CA GLU A 53 -6.49 14.39 7.21
C GLU A 53 -5.55 14.24 8.41
N GLN A 54 -5.08 13.02 8.70
CA GLN A 54 -4.26 12.74 9.88
C GLN A 54 -2.82 13.19 9.72
N TYR A 55 -2.23 13.02 8.53
CA TYR A 55 -0.80 13.24 8.30
C TYR A 55 -0.49 14.37 7.32
N GLY A 56 -1.50 14.94 6.66
CA GLY A 56 -1.33 15.99 5.67
C GLY A 56 -0.60 15.51 4.40
N VAL A 57 -0.74 14.22 4.07
CA VAL A 57 -0.04 13.60 2.95
C VAL A 57 -0.94 13.36 1.76
N GLU A 58 -0.37 13.46 0.57
CA GLU A 58 -1.07 13.13 -0.67
C GLU A 58 -0.75 11.69 -1.05
N VAL A 59 -1.78 10.90 -1.32
CA VAL A 59 -1.68 9.47 -1.61
C VAL A 59 -2.36 9.17 -2.92
N ILE A 60 -1.62 8.51 -3.81
CA ILE A 60 -2.12 7.92 -5.04
C ILE A 60 -2.41 6.45 -4.75
N VAL A 61 -3.58 5.99 -5.15
CA VAL A 61 -3.97 4.59 -5.01
C VAL A 61 -4.22 4.01 -6.38
N GLU A 62 -3.55 2.91 -6.66
CA GLU A 62 -3.69 2.16 -7.89
C GLU A 62 -3.98 0.69 -7.57
N PRO A 63 -4.88 0.05 -8.34
CA PRO A 63 -5.08 -1.39 -8.19
C PRO A 63 -3.73 -2.06 -8.41
N LEU A 64 -3.37 -2.94 -7.49
CA LEU A 64 -2.21 -3.78 -7.71
C LEU A 64 -2.52 -4.63 -8.95
N THR A 65 -1.56 -4.78 -9.86
CA THR A 65 -1.72 -5.59 -11.07
C THR A 65 -0.60 -6.63 -11.14
N GLN A 66 -0.81 -7.71 -11.88
CA GLN A 66 0.20 -8.76 -12.00
C GLN A 66 1.51 -8.26 -12.62
N GLU A 67 1.44 -7.28 -13.53
CA GLU A 67 2.61 -6.60 -14.09
C GLU A 67 3.38 -5.83 -13.01
N LEU A 68 2.65 -5.11 -12.15
CA LEU A 68 3.27 -4.36 -11.06
C LEU A 68 3.83 -5.28 -9.98
N VAL A 69 3.17 -6.41 -9.69
CA VAL A 69 3.71 -7.45 -8.79
C VAL A 69 5.01 -8.04 -9.35
N ALA A 70 5.09 -8.29 -10.65
CA ALA A 70 6.32 -8.75 -11.30
C ALA A 70 7.47 -7.72 -11.19
N SER A 71 7.16 -6.43 -11.11
CA SER A 71 8.17 -5.38 -10.88
C SER A 71 8.86 -5.48 -9.52
N PHE A 72 8.27 -6.17 -8.54
CA PHE A 72 8.86 -6.44 -7.23
C PHE A 72 9.78 -7.67 -7.21
N SER A 73 10.10 -8.25 -8.36
CA SER A 73 10.98 -9.43 -8.45
C SER A 73 12.30 -9.24 -7.70
N GLY A 74 12.66 -10.23 -6.87
CA GLY A 74 13.91 -10.22 -6.10
C GLY A 74 13.86 -9.47 -4.77
N THR A 75 12.71 -8.89 -4.38
CA THR A 75 12.54 -8.17 -3.10
C THR A 75 11.92 -9.03 -1.98
N GLY A 76 11.57 -10.29 -2.26
CA GLY A 76 10.78 -11.16 -1.36
C GLY A 76 9.32 -10.73 -1.16
N LEU A 77 8.99 -9.48 -1.56
CA LEU A 77 7.64 -8.92 -1.54
C LEU A 77 6.73 -9.57 -2.58
N GLN A 78 7.29 -9.90 -3.76
CA GLN A 78 6.56 -10.60 -4.82
C GLN A 78 5.97 -11.92 -4.30
N GLU A 79 6.80 -12.79 -3.71
CA GLU A 79 6.38 -14.10 -3.19
C GLU A 79 5.30 -13.96 -2.10
N HIS A 80 5.42 -12.94 -1.25
CA HIS A 80 4.40 -12.63 -0.25
C HIS A 80 3.08 -12.21 -0.90
N ILE A 81 3.10 -11.26 -1.85
CA ILE A 81 1.89 -10.81 -2.54
C ILE A 81 1.23 -11.98 -3.26
N GLU A 82 1.99 -12.81 -3.98
CA GLU A 82 1.46 -13.95 -4.73
C GLU A 82 0.78 -14.99 -3.82
N GLN A 83 1.29 -15.22 -2.60
CA GLN A 83 0.65 -16.10 -1.61
C GLN A 83 -0.73 -15.60 -1.17
N TYR A 84 -0.93 -14.28 -1.07
CA TYR A 84 -2.20 -13.69 -0.63
C TYR A 84 -3.16 -13.37 -1.80
N TRP A 85 -2.65 -13.43 -3.04
CA TRP A 85 -3.42 -13.13 -4.25
C TRP A 85 -4.29 -14.31 -4.71
N SER A 86 -3.82 -15.55 -4.53
CA SER A 86 -4.55 -16.79 -4.90
C SER A 86 -5.85 -16.97 -4.10
#